data_AF-A0A9D6E4H5-F1
#
_entry.id   AF-A0A9D6E4H5-F1
#
_cell.length_a   1.000
_cell.length_b   1.000
_cell.length_c   1.000
_cell.angle_alpha   90.00
_cell.angle_beta   90.00
_cell.angle_gamma   90.00
#
_symmetry.space_group_name_H-M   'P 1'
#
loop_
_entity.id
_entity.type
_entity.pdbx_description
1 polymer ?
#
loop_
_entity_poly.entity_id
_entity_poly.type
_entity_poly.pdbx_seq_one_letter_code
_entity_poly.pdbx_strand_id
1 'polypeptide(L)'
;MNSAEAIRRSHLPYHVAFFTFDGAEGGYAGADFVAGWYDRNLRIFRNLQRITRDPEERILLIIGAGHLPILRFVTQHSPEYELIEPNPFLASPSPR
;
A
#
# COMPACT_ATOMS: atom_id res chain seq x y z
N MET A 1 -9.86 -3.65 10.77
CA MET A 1 -8.55 -3.13 10.29
C MET A 1 -8.40 -3.27 8.78
N ASN A 2 -8.72 -4.42 8.18
CA ASN A 2 -8.61 -4.65 6.72
C ASN A 2 -9.90 -4.39 5.93
N SER A 3 -10.74 -3.44 6.37
CA SER A 3 -11.93 -3.03 5.60
C SER A 3 -11.55 -1.93 4.61
N ALA A 4 -12.26 -1.83 3.48
CA ALA A 4 -12.05 -0.75 2.50
C ALA A 4 -12.12 0.64 3.14
N GLU A 5 -13.03 0.81 4.11
CA GLU A 5 -13.16 2.03 4.91
C GLU A 5 -11.90 2.34 5.72
N ALA A 6 -11.38 1.36 6.46
CA ALA A 6 -10.18 1.55 7.26
C ALA A 6 -8.95 1.85 6.38
N ILE A 7 -8.82 1.17 5.24
CA ILE A 7 -7.74 1.42 4.27
C ILE A 7 -7.83 2.86 3.74
N ARG A 8 -9.01 3.30 3.31
CA ARG A 8 -9.22 4.66 2.80
C ARG A 8 -8.90 5.69 3.87
N ARG A 9 -9.41 5.52 5.09
CA ARG A 9 -9.14 6.44 6.20
C ARG A 9 -7.65 6.51 6.54
N SER A 10 -6.93 5.39 6.49
CA SER A 10 -5.48 5.37 6.72
C SER A 10 -4.65 6.00 5.59
N HIS A 11 -5.15 6.01 4.35
CA HIS A 11 -4.47 6.62 3.21
C HIS A 11 -4.85 8.09 2.99
N LEU A 12 -6.01 8.52 3.49
CA LEU A 12 -6.57 9.85 3.31
C LEU A 12 -5.58 11.01 3.60
N PRO A 13 -4.76 10.97 4.68
CA PRO A 13 -3.87 12.09 4.98
C PRO A 13 -2.90 12.46 3.85
N TYR A 14 -2.52 11.49 3.00
CA TYR A 14 -1.63 11.71 1.85
C TYR A 14 -2.31 12.40 0.66
N HIS A 15 -3.60 12.74 0.76
CA HIS A 15 -4.36 13.45 -0.29
C HIS A 15 -5.07 14.71 0.21
N VAL A 16 -5.17 14.91 1.53
CA VAL A 16 -5.86 16.08 2.09
C VAL A 16 -5.07 16.83 3.15
N ALA A 17 -4.32 16.14 4.03
CA ALA A 17 -3.66 16.79 5.17
C ALA A 17 -2.20 17.09 4.86
N PHE A 18 -1.39 16.05 4.66
CA PHE A 18 0.01 16.22 4.27
C PHE A 18 0.13 16.81 2.87
N PHE A 19 -0.81 16.48 1.98
CA PHE A 19 -0.76 16.90 0.58
C PHE A 19 -0.95 18.42 0.39
N THR A 20 -1.83 19.03 1.19
CA THR A 20 -2.23 20.45 1.03
C THR A 20 -1.31 21.42 1.78
N PHE A 21 -0.21 20.92 2.34
CA PHE A 21 0.77 21.76 3.02
C PHE A 21 1.73 22.39 2.01
N ASP A 22 1.58 23.68 1.72
CA ASP A 22 2.43 24.33 0.71
C ASP A 22 3.83 24.70 1.24
N GLY A 23 3.99 24.83 2.56
CA GLY A 23 5.20 25.34 3.19
C GLY A 23 5.32 26.85 3.03
N ALA A 24 5.83 27.31 1.89
CA ALA A 24 5.82 28.72 1.50
C ALA A 24 4.61 29.02 0.59
N GLU A 25 4.26 30.30 0.42
CA GLU A 25 3.18 30.70 -0.49
C GLU A 25 3.47 30.20 -1.92
N GLY A 26 2.54 29.43 -2.49
CA GLY A 26 2.70 28.80 -3.81
C GLY A 26 3.69 27.64 -3.86
N GLY A 27 4.13 27.13 -2.71
CA GLY A 27 5.04 25.99 -2.62
C GLY A 27 4.34 24.63 -2.80
N TYR A 28 5.15 23.58 -2.93
CA TYR A 28 4.68 22.21 -3.17
C TYR A 28 5.13 21.23 -2.07
N ALA A 29 5.47 21.72 -0.88
CA ALA A 29 6.13 20.90 0.16
C ALA A 29 5.36 19.60 0.50
N GLY A 30 4.03 19.67 0.55
CA GLY A 30 3.14 18.55 0.81
C GLY A 30 3.06 17.57 -0.35
N ALA A 31 2.97 18.08 -1.58
CA ALA A 31 3.03 17.26 -2.79
C ALA A 31 4.39 16.55 -2.90
N ASP A 32 5.50 17.24 -2.62
CA ASP A 32 6.85 16.67 -2.60
C ASP A 32 6.99 15.59 -1.53
N PHE A 33 6.43 15.83 -0.33
CA PHE A 33 6.36 14.82 0.72
C PHE A 33 5.60 13.58 0.28
N VAL A 34 4.45 13.74 -0.39
CA VAL A 34 3.65 12.62 -0.89
C VAL A 34 4.32 11.91 -2.06
N ALA A 35 5.10 12.61 -2.89
CA ALA A 35 5.96 11.99 -3.89
C ALA A 35 7.02 11.08 -3.22
N GLY A 36 7.63 11.53 -2.13
CA GLY A 36 8.51 10.69 -1.29
C GLY A 36 7.80 9.49 -0.66
N TRP A 37 6.53 9.65 -0.27
CA TRP A 37 5.69 8.52 0.16
C TRP A 37 5.47 7.51 -0.97
N TYR A 38 5.27 7.97 -2.20
CA TYR A 38 5.14 7.10 -3.37
C TYR A 38 6.46 6.34 -3.64
N ASP A 39 7.61 7.04 -3.63
CA ASP A 39 8.94 6.42 -3.74
C ASP A 39 9.14 5.30 -2.70
N ARG A 40 8.75 5.53 -1.44
CA ARG A 40 8.79 4.50 -0.40
C ARG A 40 7.98 3.25 -0.77
N ASN A 41 6.78 3.41 -1.33
CA ASN A 41 5.95 2.28 -1.73
C ASN A 41 6.52 1.54 -2.94
N LEU A 42 7.12 2.25 -3.91
CA LEU A 42 7.83 1.62 -5.02
C LEU A 42 9.05 0.81 -4.55
N ARG A 43 9.79 1.30 -3.55
CA ARG A 43 10.90 0.54 -2.95
C ARG A 43 10.42 -0.72 -2.24
N ILE A 44 9.27 -0.67 -1.55
CA ILE A 44 8.67 -1.86 -0.94
C ILE A 44 8.31 -2.88 -2.03
N PHE A 45 7.64 -2.45 -3.10
CA PHE A 45 7.32 -3.32 -4.22
C PHE A 45 8.58 -3.94 -4.86
N ARG A 46 9.62 -3.14 -5.09
CA ARG A 46 10.90 -3.65 -5.60
C ARG A 46 11.57 -4.65 -4.65
N ASN A 47 11.40 -4.47 -3.34
CA ASN A 47 11.92 -5.42 -2.36
C ASN A 47 11.14 -6.73 -2.39
N LEU A 48 9.83 -6.73 -2.67
CA LEU A 48 9.08 -7.96 -2.93
C LEU A 48 9.70 -8.73 -4.10
N GLN A 49 9.93 -8.05 -5.24
CA GLN A 49 10.57 -8.66 -6.42
C GLN A 49 11.94 -9.26 -6.12
N ARG A 50 12.71 -8.64 -5.22
CA ARG A 50 14.05 -9.13 -4.85
C ARG A 50 14.01 -10.36 -3.95
N ILE A 51 13.02 -10.48 -3.08
CA ILE A 51 12.91 -11.63 -2.19
C ILE A 51 12.20 -12.80 -2.86
N THR A 52 11.48 -12.56 -3.96
CA THR A 52 10.86 -13.60 -4.77
C THR A 52 11.94 -14.46 -5.44
N ARG A 53 11.92 -15.77 -5.15
CA ARG A 53 12.84 -16.79 -5.65
C ARG A 53 12.17 -17.78 -6.61
N ASP A 54 10.86 -17.97 -6.51
CA ASP A 54 10.15 -19.01 -7.26
C ASP A 54 8.72 -18.53 -7.65
N PRO A 55 8.27 -18.77 -8.89
CA PRO A 55 6.94 -18.34 -9.35
C PRO A 55 5.76 -18.97 -8.57
N GLU A 56 5.96 -20.08 -7.88
CA GLU A 56 4.92 -20.76 -7.09
C GLU A 56 4.88 -20.31 -5.62
N GLU A 57 5.81 -19.46 -5.20
CA GLU A 57 5.88 -19.03 -3.80
C GLU A 57 4.79 -18.01 -3.45
N ARG A 58 4.38 -18.01 -2.18
CA ARG A 58 3.37 -17.10 -1.65
C ARG A 58 3.99 -16.17 -0.63
N ILE A 59 3.81 -14.87 -0.81
CA ILE A 59 4.30 -13.84 0.12
C ILE A 59 3.12 -13.24 0.87
N LEU A 60 3.13 -13.35 2.21
CA LEU A 60 2.23 -12.60 3.08
C LEU A 60 2.87 -11.27 3.46
N LEU A 61 2.33 -10.16 2.96
CA LEU A 61 2.77 -8.82 3.34
C LEU A 61 1.95 -8.29 4.52
N ILE A 62 2.60 -8.08 5.66
CA ILE A 62 2.04 -7.39 6.83
C ILE A 62 2.55 -5.96 6.83
N ILE A 63 1.65 -5.00 6.64
CA ILE A 63 2.02 -3.59 6.49
C ILE A 63 0.90 -2.66 6.98
N GLY A 64 1.26 -1.41 7.30
CA GLY A 64 0.28 -0.38 7.64
C GLY A 64 -0.70 -0.11 6.50
N ALA A 65 -2.00 0.00 6.83
CA ALA A 65 -3.09 0.10 5.85
C ALA A 65 -2.96 1.28 4.88
N GLY A 66 -2.31 2.37 5.29
CA GLY A 66 -2.07 3.55 4.43
C GLY A 66 -1.16 3.29 3.23
N HIS A 67 -0.38 2.20 3.23
CA HIS A 67 0.45 1.79 2.09
C HIS A 67 -0.35 1.02 1.01
N LEU A 68 -1.46 0.39 1.40
CA LEU A 68 -2.15 -0.57 0.55
C LEU A 68 -2.64 0.02 -0.77
N PRO A 69 -3.16 1.26 -0.87
CA PRO A 69 -3.64 1.76 -2.15
C PRO A 69 -2.57 1.80 -3.25
N ILE A 70 -1.35 2.28 -2.93
CA ILE A 70 -0.25 2.35 -3.90
C ILE A 70 0.28 0.94 -4.18
N LEU A 71 0.49 0.12 -3.16
CA LEU A 71 0.99 -1.25 -3.33
C LEU A 71 0.02 -2.12 -4.13
N ARG A 72 -1.29 -2.01 -3.90
CA ARG A 72 -2.31 -2.70 -4.70
C ARG A 72 -2.26 -2.26 -6.15
N PHE A 73 -2.17 -0.95 -6.38
CA PHE A 73 -2.06 -0.40 -7.73
C PHE A 73 -0.86 -0.99 -8.47
N VAL A 74 0.36 -0.89 -7.92
CA VAL A 74 1.56 -1.37 -8.63
C VAL A 74 1.57 -2.89 -8.79
N THR A 75 1.08 -3.65 -7.81
CA THR A 75 0.99 -5.12 -7.91
C THR A 75 -0.02 -5.55 -8.97
N GLN A 76 -1.21 -4.92 -9.03
CA GLN A 76 -2.23 -5.23 -10.03
C GLN A 76 -1.81 -4.89 -11.48
N HIS A 77 -0.80 -4.02 -11.64
CA HIS A 77 -0.25 -3.64 -12.94
C HIS A 77 1.09 -4.34 -13.25
N SER A 78 1.49 -5.32 -12.43
CA SER A 78 2.65 -6.17 -12.70
C SER A 78 2.18 -7.56 -13.10
N PRO A 79 2.75 -8.16 -14.17
CA PRO A 79 2.47 -9.55 -14.51
C PRO A 79 3.15 -10.56 -13.57
N GLU A 80 4.04 -10.10 -12.68
CA GLU A 80 4.85 -10.98 -11.80
C GLU A 80 4.07 -11.47 -10.57
N TYR A 81 2.93 -10.86 -10.24
CA TYR A 81 2.22 -11.14 -9.00
C TYR A 81 0.71 -11.21 -9.18
N GLU A 82 0.11 -12.19 -8.49
CA GLU A 82 -1.33 -12.24 -8.26
C GLU A 82 -1.65 -11.65 -6.87
N LEU A 83 -2.47 -10.59 -6.83
CA LEU A 83 -2.92 -10.00 -5.58
C LEU A 83 -4.08 -10.81 -4.98
N ILE A 84 -3.85 -11.45 -3.83
CA ILE A 84 -4.87 -12.18 -3.07
C ILE A 84 -5.24 -11.45 -1.78
N GLU A 85 -6.53 -11.27 -1.53
CA GLU A 85 -7.01 -10.74 -0.25
C GLU A 85 -6.77 -11.74 0.88
N PRO A 86 -6.17 -11.32 2.02
CA PRO A 86 -5.94 -12.23 3.14
C PRO A 86 -7.20 -12.47 3.97
N ASN A 87 -8.21 -11.59 3.90
CA ASN A 87 -9.39 -11.64 4.78
C ASN A 87 -10.11 -13.01 4.82
N PRO A 88 -10.30 -13.74 3.69
CA PRO A 88 -10.89 -15.08 3.72
C PRO A 88 -10.09 -16.10 4.55
N PHE A 89 -8.77 -15.91 4.69
CA PHE A 89 -7.89 -16.79 5.47
C PHE A 89 -7.79 -16.38 6.94
N LEU A 90 -8.24 -15.18 7.29
CA LEU A 90 -8.19 -14.62 8.65
C LEU A 90 -9.52 -14.75 9.39
N ALA A 91 -10.61 -15.08 8.70
CA ALA A 91 -11.87 -15.40 9.34
C ALA A 91 -11.68 -16.67 10.18
N SER A 92 -12.03 -16.63 11.46
CA SER A 92 -12.09 -17.84 12.27
C SER A 92 -13.02 -18.84 11.59
N PRO A 93 -12.66 -20.13 11.49
CA PRO A 93 -13.62 -21.13 11.05
C PRO A 93 -14.85 -21.04 11.96
N SER A 94 -16.05 -21.07 11.37
CA SER A 94 -17.28 -21.17 12.15
C SER A 94 -17.10 -22.31 13.16
N PRO A 95 -17.39 -22.10 14.46
CA PRO A 95 -17.41 -23.23 15.38
C PRO A 95 -18.36 -24.27 14.80
N ARG A 96 -17.84 -25.47 14.57
CA ARG A 96 -18.64 -26.64 14.21
C ARG A 96 -19.37 -27.14 15.45
#